data_AF-A0A851CMR5-F1
#
_entry.id   AF-A0A851CMR5-F1
#
_cell.length_a   1.000
_cell.length_b   1.000
_cell.length_c   1.000
_cell.angle_alpha   90.00
_cell.angle_beta   90.00
_cell.angle_gamma   90.00
#
_symmetry.space_group_name_H-M   'P 1'
#
loop_
_entity.id
_entity.type
_entity.pdbx_description
1 polymer ?
#
loop_
_entity_poly.entity_id
_entity_poly.type
_entity_poly.pdbx_seq_one_letter_code
_entity_poly.pdbx_strand_id
1 'polypeptide(L)' 'TRLQGQRHGMFLVRDSSTCPGDYVLSVSENSRVSHYIINSLPNRRFKIGDQEFEHLPALLEFYKIHYLDTTTL' A
#
# COMPACT_ATOMS: atom_id res chain seq x y z
N THR A 1 5.39 -8.05 -14.85
CA THR A 1 4.98 -7.26 -13.67
C THR A 1 4.27 -8.19 -12.71
N ARG A 2 4.80 -8.45 -11.51
CA ARG A 2 4.43 -9.62 -10.65
C ARG A 2 2.96 -9.70 -10.17
N LEU A 3 2.18 -8.64 -10.34
CA LEU A 3 0.76 -8.59 -9.89
C LEU A 3 -0.26 -8.60 -11.03
N GLN A 4 0.18 -8.51 -12.29
CA GLN A 4 -0.76 -8.42 -13.42
C GLN A 4 -1.42 -9.78 -13.68
N GLY A 5 -2.74 -9.85 -13.56
CA GLY A 5 -3.50 -11.12 -13.70
C GLY A 5 -3.51 -11.99 -12.44
N GLN A 6 -3.13 -11.43 -11.29
CA GLN A 6 -3.21 -12.11 -10.00
C GLN A 6 -4.57 -11.91 -9.32
N ARG A 7 -4.90 -12.81 -8.38
CA ARG A 7 -6.17 -12.82 -7.64
C ARG A 7 -6.41 -11.46 -6.97
N HIS A 8 -7.65 -11.00 -6.94
CA HIS A 8 -8.03 -9.77 -6.23
C HIS A 8 -7.58 -9.87 -4.76
N GLY A 9 -7.06 -8.77 -4.21
CA GLY A 9 -6.46 -8.70 -2.88
C GLY A 9 -4.97 -9.05 -2.83
N MET A 10 -4.36 -9.50 -3.94
CA MET A 10 -2.90 -9.68 -3.93
C MET A 10 -2.19 -8.33 -3.88
N PHE A 11 -1.35 -8.14 -2.86
CA PHE A 11 -0.58 -6.92 -2.69
C PHE A 11 0.92 -7.19 -2.50
N LEU A 12 1.73 -6.16 -2.72
CA LEU A 12 3.12 -6.13 -2.30
C LEU A 12 3.51 -4.71 -1.89
N VAL A 13 4.44 -4.62 -0.94
CA VAL A 13 5.10 -3.37 -0.59
C VAL A 13 6.49 -3.38 -1.22
N ARG A 14 6.84 -2.29 -1.91
CA ARG A 14 8.14 -2.09 -2.55
C ARG A 14 8.70 -0.72 -2.20
N ASP A 15 10.01 -0.54 -2.34
CA ASP A 15 10.62 0.78 -2.23
C ASP A 15 10.10 1.71 -3.34
N SER A 16 9.93 2.99 -2.99
CA SER A 16 9.59 4.03 -3.94
C SER A 16 10.79 4.35 -4.82
N SER A 17 10.59 4.25 -6.13
CA SER A 17 11.61 4.58 -7.13
C SER A 17 11.76 6.09 -7.34
N THR A 18 10.77 6.89 -6.93
CA THR A 18 10.73 8.34 -7.13
C THR A 18 11.11 9.12 -5.87
N CYS A 19 10.87 8.56 -4.69
CA CYS A 19 11.12 9.21 -3.40
C CYS A 19 11.95 8.27 -2.51
N PRO A 20 13.28 8.44 -2.44
CA PRO A 20 14.13 7.62 -1.58
C PRO A 20 13.68 7.68 -0.11
N GLY A 21 13.43 6.53 0.50
CA GLY A 21 12.96 6.40 1.88
C GLY A 21 11.44 6.19 2.04
N ASP A 22 10.67 6.39 0.98
CA ASP A 22 9.24 6.07 0.95
C ASP A 22 8.97 4.67 0.38
N TYR A 23 7.80 4.13 0.69
CA TYR A 23 7.33 2.85 0.19
C TYR A 23 6.14 3.02 -0.77
N VAL A 24 5.86 2.00 -1.57
CA VAL A 24 4.69 1.93 -2.44
C VAL A 24 3.98 0.60 -2.20
N LEU A 25 2.72 0.67 -1.81
CA LEU A 25 1.81 -0.47 -1.75
C LEU A 25 1.18 -0.65 -3.13
N SER A 26 1.47 -1.78 -3.77
CA SER A 26 0.89 -2.15 -5.06
C SER A 26 -0.15 -3.24 -4.84
N VAL A 27 -1.38 -3.01 -5.30
CA VAL A 27 -2.54 -3.90 -5.06
C VAL A 27 -3.12 -4.35 -6.39
N SER A 28 -3.35 -5.65 -6.56
CA SER A 28 -4.05 -6.22 -7.71
C SER A 28 -5.56 -6.12 -7.49
N GLU A 29 -6.22 -5.34 -8.33
CA GLU A 29 -7.64 -5.05 -8.22
C GLU A 29 -8.27 -4.89 -9.60
N ASN A 30 -9.44 -5.53 -9.85
CA ASN A 30 -10.24 -5.32 -11.06
C ASN A 30 -9.44 -5.44 -12.37
N SER A 31 -8.55 -6.44 -12.44
CA SER A 31 -7.60 -6.65 -13.56
C SER A 31 -6.59 -5.53 -13.81
N ARG A 32 -6.40 -4.63 -12.84
CA ARG A 32 -5.46 -3.52 -12.83
C ARG A 32 -4.57 -3.60 -11.58
N VAL A 33 -3.50 -2.81 -11.56
CA VAL A 33 -2.65 -2.66 -10.37
C VAL A 33 -2.74 -1.22 -9.90
N SER A 34 -3.26 -1.02 -8.70
CA SER A 34 -3.31 0.27 -8.01
C SER A 34 -2.02 0.47 -7.22
N HIS A 35 -1.48 1.68 -7.23
CA HIS A 35 -0.24 2.02 -6.53
C HIS A 35 -0.51 3.15 -5.53
N TYR A 36 -0.32 2.85 -4.24
CA TYR A 36 -0.51 3.80 -3.15
C TYR A 36 0.85 4.13 -2.54
N ILE A 37 1.13 5.43 -2.42
CA ILE A 37 2.36 5.91 -1.81
C ILE A 37 2.21 5.82 -0.29
N ILE A 38 3.22 5.23 0.35
CA ILE A 38 3.38 5.21 1.80
C ILE A 38 4.57 6.11 2.14
N ASN A 39 4.31 7.26 2.73
CA ASN A 39 5.35 8.16 3.19
C ASN A 39 5.93 7.69 4.53
N SER A 40 7.26 7.67 4.63
CA SER A 40 7.95 7.44 5.90
C SER A 40 8.10 8.76 6.65
N LEU A 41 7.51 8.84 7.85
CA LEU A 41 7.55 10.03 8.68
C LEU A 41 8.74 10.00 9.66
N PRO A 42 9.27 11.17 10.09
CA PRO A 42 10.46 11.26 10.95
C PRO A 42 10.34 10.55 12.31
N ASN A 43 9.12 10.35 12.80
CA ASN A 43 8.80 9.66 14.05
C ASN A 43 8.64 8.14 13.89
N ARG A 44 9.22 7.55 12.82
CA ARG A 44 9.08 6.13 12.46
C ARG A 44 7.64 5.69 12.19
N ARG A 45 6.77 6.63 11.84
CA ARG A 45 5.40 6.34 11.41
C ARG A 45 5.30 6.26 9.89
N PHE A 46 4.19 5.73 9.43
CA PHE A 46 3.89 5.57 8.02
C PHE A 46 2.58 6.25 7.70
N LYS A 47 2.55 7.04 6.62
CA LYS A 47 1.34 7.71 6.15
C LYS A 47 0.96 7.23 4.76
N ILE A 48 -0.32 6.95 4.54
CA ILE A 48 -0.87 6.57 3.24
C ILE A 48 -2.18 7.32 3.02
N GLY A 49 -2.25 8.11 1.96
CA GLY A 49 -3.32 9.11 1.79
C GLY A 49 -3.38 10.05 2.99
N ASP A 50 -4.50 10.05 3.69
CA ASP A 50 -4.73 10.86 4.90
C ASP A 50 -4.63 10.07 6.22
N GLN A 51 -4.28 8.78 6.17
CA GLN A 51 -4.17 7.91 7.35
C GLN A 51 -2.73 7.74 7.80
N GLU A 52 -2.49 7.76 9.11
CA GLU A 52 -1.20 7.55 9.73
C GLU A 52 -1.20 6.30 10.61
N PHE A 53 -0.11 5.54 10.56
CA PHE A 53 0.08 4.29 11.27
C PHE A 53 1.44 4.25 11.96
N GLU A 54 1.52 3.61 13.11
CA GLU A 54 2.77 3.49 13.85
C GLU A 54 3.77 2.58 13.14
N HIS A 55 3.31 1.49 12.55
CA HIS A 55 4.15 0.51 11.86
C HIS A 55 3.48 0.01 10.58
N LEU A 56 4.29 -0.39 9.60
CA LEU A 56 3.82 -0.89 8.31
C LEU A 56 2.85 -2.08 8.42
N PRO A 57 3.02 -3.07 9.32
CA PRO A 57 2.03 -4.13 9.50
C PRO A 57 0.65 -3.62 9.95
N ALA A 58 0.59 -2.60 10.81
CA ALA A 58 -0.68 -2.04 11.27
C ALA A 58 -1.46 -1.39 10.13
N LEU A 59 -0.76 -0.72 9.21
CA LEU A 59 -1.32 -0.18 7.97
C LEU A 59 -1.93 -1.30 7.11
N LEU A 60 -1.19 -2.40 6.92
CA LEU A 60 -1.66 -3.52 6.10
C LEU A 60 -2.89 -4.19 6.73
N GLU A 61 -2.87 -4.48 8.03
CA GLU A 61 -4.02 -5.06 8.73
C GLU A 61 -5.26 -4.15 8.64
N PHE A 62 -5.09 -2.83 8.74
CA PHE A 62 -6.18 -1.89 8.60
C PHE A 62 -6.85 -1.99 7.22
N TYR A 63 -6.07 -1.99 6.15
CA TYR A 63 -6.60 -2.03 4.78
C TYR A 63 -7.04 -3.42 4.29
N LYS A 64 -6.86 -4.48 5.08
CA LYS A 64 -7.54 -5.77 4.82
C LYS A 64 -9.05 -5.71 5.04
N ILE A 65 -9.51 -4.76 5.85
CA ILE A 65 -10.93 -4.60 6.19
C ILE A 65 -11.48 -3.20 5.85
N HIS A 66 -10.60 -2.26 5.49
CA HIS A 66 -10.97 -0.93 5.00
C HIS A 66 -10.61 -0.80 3.53
N TYR A 67 -11.54 -0.24 2.75
CA TYR A 67 -11.32 0.00 1.33
C TYR A 67 -10.27 1.11 1.14
N LEU A 68 -9.25 0.86 0.31
CA LEU A 68 -8.29 1.89 -0.10
C LEU A 68 -8.92 2.85 -1.11
N ASP A 69 -9.64 2.30 -2.08
CA ASP A 69 -10.41 3.04 -3.07
C ASP A 69 -11.66 2.23 -3.40
N THR A 70 -11.49 1.10 -4.10
CA THR A 70 -12.60 0.21 -4.48
C THR A 70 -12.47 -1.23 -3.96
N THR A 71 -11.35 -1.61 -3.35
CA THR A 71 -11.16 -2.93 -2.71
C THR A 71 -10.35 -2.87 -1.41
N THR A 72 -10.46 -3.95 -0.63
CA THR A 72 -9.61 -4.24 0.53
C THR A 72 -8.43 -5.12 0.10
N LEU A 73 -7.35 -5.09 0.88
CA LEU A 73 -6.20 -6.00 0.72
C LEU A 73 -6.59 -7.47 0.98
#